data_AF-A0A5E5PSA5-F1
#
_entry.id   AF-A0A5E5PSA5-F1
#
_cell.length_a   1.000
_cell.length_b   1.000
_cell.length_c   1.000
_cell.angle_alpha   90.00
_cell.angle_beta   90.00
_cell.angle_gamma   90.00
#
_symmetry.space_group_name_H-M   'P 1'
#
loop_
_entity.id
_entity.type
_entity.pdbx_description
1 polymer ?
#
loop_
_entity_poly.entity_id
_entity_poly.type
_entity_poly.pdbx_seq_one_letter_code
_entity_poly.pdbx_strand_id
1 'polypeptide(L)' 'LNENHNGALRQFFPKQMALDKVNEKEVFKATDLMNNRPRKCLGYKTPFEVFAELTGKDYFLN' A
#
# COMPACT_ATOMS: atom_id res chain seq x y z
N LEU A 1 -11.39 8.29 -0.26
CA LEU A 1 -10.27 7.35 -0.54
C LEU A 1 -8.95 7.83 0.05
N ASN A 2 -8.56 9.09 -0.19
CA ASN A 2 -7.27 9.66 0.24
C ASN A 2 -6.99 9.49 1.75
N GLU A 3 -7.93 9.90 2.62
CA GLU A 3 -7.73 9.81 4.09
C GLU A 3 -7.68 8.37 4.62
N ASN A 4 -8.39 7.42 4.00
CA ASN A 4 -8.30 6.00 4.42
C ASN A 4 -6.95 5.38 4.06
N HIS A 5 -6.34 5.85 2.97
CA HIS A 5 -5.01 5.42 2.57
C HIS A 5 -3.94 6.06 3.46
N ASN A 6 -4.05 7.37 3.73
CA ASN A 6 -3.18 8.08 4.67
C ASN A 6 -3.26 7.49 6.08
N GLY A 7 -4.45 7.10 6.53
CA GLY A 7 -4.65 6.39 7.80
C GLY A 7 -3.93 5.05 7.84
N ALA A 8 -3.94 4.27 6.75
CA ALA A 8 -3.21 3.01 6.66
C ALA A 8 -1.69 3.23 6.66
N LEU A 9 -1.19 4.22 5.95
CA LEU A 9 0.24 4.56 5.95
C LEU A 9 0.73 4.93 7.35
N ARG A 10 -0.08 5.69 8.11
CA ARG A 10 0.22 6.10 9.49
C ARG A 10 0.25 4.94 10.50
N GLN A 11 -0.23 3.74 10.14
CA GLN A 11 -0.05 2.53 10.95
C GLN A 11 1.40 2.03 10.91
N PHE A 12 2.14 2.34 9.84
CA PHE A 12 3.55 1.97 9.66
C PHE A 12 4.47 3.14 9.93
N PHE A 13 4.10 4.34 9.47
CA PHE A 13 4.90 5.56 9.58
C PHE A 13 4.07 6.69 10.20
N PRO A 14 4.08 6.83 11.54
CA PRO A 14 3.33 7.87 12.24
C PRO A 14 3.65 9.27 11.72
N LYS A 15 2.68 10.20 11.77
CA LYS A 15 2.76 11.50 11.10
C LYS A 15 3.98 12.36 11.45
N GLN A 16 4.54 12.20 12.65
CA GLN A 16 5.70 12.95 13.14
C GLN A 16 6.98 12.10 13.17
N MET A 17 6.95 10.89 12.61
CA MET A 17 8.13 10.05 12.46
C MET A 17 9.04 10.64 11.39
N ALA A 18 10.33 10.73 11.71
CA ALA A 18 11.35 11.04 10.72
C ALA A 18 11.52 9.84 9.77
N LEU A 19 11.38 10.06 8.47
CA LEU A 19 11.48 9.00 7.45
C LEU A 19 12.91 8.78 6.95
N ASP A 20 13.85 9.65 7.32
CA ASP A 20 15.27 9.59 6.94
C ASP A 20 15.99 8.33 7.43
N LYS A 21 15.44 7.68 8.46
CA LYS A 21 15.97 6.43 9.03
C LYS A 21 15.14 5.19 8.69
N VAL A 22 14.05 5.34 7.95
CA VAL A 22 13.23 4.20 7.51
C VAL A 22 14.02 3.44 6.46
N ASN A 23 14.20 2.14 6.69
CA ASN A 23 14.92 1.33 5.72
C ASN A 23 13.98 0.88 4.58
N GLU A 24 14.55 0.61 3.40
CA GLU A 24 13.76 0.20 2.24
C GLU A 24 12.92 -1.05 2.50
N LYS A 25 13.42 -2.00 3.30
CA LYS A 25 12.68 -3.25 3.63
C LYS A 25 11.40 -2.96 4.40
N GLU A 26 11.41 -1.97 5.30
CA GLU A 26 10.24 -1.50 6.03
C GLU A 26 9.24 -0.85 5.08
N VAL A 27 9.72 -0.04 4.13
CA VAL A 27 8.87 0.55 3.09
C VAL A 27 8.23 -0.55 2.25
N PHE A 28 9.01 -1.51 1.73
CA PHE A 28 8.50 -2.63 0.93
C PHE A 28 7.45 -3.43 1.69
N LYS A 29 7.73 -3.78 2.95
CA LYS A 29 6.78 -4.51 3.79
C LYS A 29 5.49 -3.72 4.01
N ALA A 30 5.57 -2.42 4.29
CA ALA A 30 4.40 -1.58 4.47
C ALA A 30 3.57 -1.49 3.18
N THR A 31 4.22 -1.28 2.04
CA THR A 31 3.55 -1.19 0.73
C THR A 31 2.92 -2.50 0.31
N ASP A 32 3.60 -3.63 0.53
CA ASP A 32 3.09 -4.96 0.21
C ASP A 32 1.81 -5.25 0.99
N LEU A 33 1.84 -5.04 2.32
CA LEU A 33 0.66 -5.20 3.17
C LEU A 33 -0.47 -4.24 2.79
N MET A 34 -0.16 -3.00 2.39
CA MET A 34 -1.18 -2.02 2.01
C MET A 34 -1.83 -2.33 0.66
N ASN A 35 -1.04 -2.81 -0.30
CA ASN A 35 -1.45 -3.10 -1.68
C ASN A 35 -2.16 -4.45 -1.80
N ASN A 36 -1.84 -5.41 -0.91
CA ASN A 36 -2.52 -6.70 -0.80
C ASN A 36 -3.69 -6.70 0.19
N ARG A 37 -4.07 -5.54 0.75
CA ARG A 37 -5.21 -5.42 1.67
C ARG A 37 -6.53 -5.23 0.91
N PRO A 38 -7.52 -6.14 1.06
CA PRO A 38 -8.87 -5.98 0.53
C PRO A 38 -9.53 -4.66 0.94
N ARG A 39 -10.17 -3.96 -0.01
CA ARG A 39 -10.86 -2.69 0.26
C ARG A 39 -12.33 -2.80 -0.12
N LYS A 40 -13.22 -2.48 0.83
CA LYS A 40 -14.68 -2.49 0.60
C LYS A 40 -15.10 -1.61 -0.60
N CYS A 41 -14.45 -0.47 -0.80
CA CYS A 41 -14.72 0.42 -1.94
C CYS A 41 -14.28 -0.14 -3.30
N LEU A 42 -13.45 -1.19 -3.32
CA LEU A 42 -13.03 -1.92 -4.52
C LEU A 42 -13.79 -3.25 -4.65
N GLY A 43 -14.95 -3.39 -4.00
CA GLY A 43 -15.68 -4.67 -3.97
C GLY A 43 -14.90 -5.78 -3.25
N TYR A 44 -14.10 -5.41 -2.24
CA TYR A 44 -13.17 -6.29 -1.53
C TYR A 44 -11.99 -6.84 -2.34
N LYS A 45 -11.77 -6.33 -3.56
CA LYS A 45 -10.49 -6.53 -4.25
C LYS A 45 -9.36 -5.77 -3.55
N THR A 46 -8.13 -6.22 -3.76
CA THR A 46 -6.93 -5.50 -3.34
C THR A 46 -6.59 -4.38 -4.33
N PRO A 47 -5.95 -3.30 -3.89
CA PRO A 47 -5.42 -2.28 -4.80
C PRO A 47 -4.53 -2.87 -5.90
N PHE A 48 -3.76 -3.92 -5.57
CA PHE A 48 -2.93 -4.63 -6.54
C PHE A 48 -3.76 -5.30 -7.65
N GLU A 49 -4.77 -6.09 -7.30
CA GLU A 49 -5.63 -6.75 -8.29
C GLU A 49 -6.28 -5.75 -9.25
N VAL A 50 -6.83 -4.65 -8.70
CA VAL A 50 -7.46 -3.61 -9.52
C VAL A 50 -6.44 -2.91 -10.41
N PHE A 51 -5.23 -2.65 -9.90
CA PHE A 51 -4.16 -2.05 -10.71
C PHE A 51 -3.73 -2.97 -11.85
N ALA A 52 -3.55 -4.27 -11.58
CA ALA A 52 -3.18 -5.26 -12.59
C ALA A 52 -4.27 -5.40 -13.67
N GLU A 53 -5.55 -5.43 -13.27
CA GLU A 53 -6.69 -5.45 -14.20
C GLU A 53 -6.73 -4.22 -15.12
N LEU A 54 -6.48 -3.02 -14.58
CA LEU A 54 -6.57 -1.77 -15.33
C LEU A 54 -5.38 -1.54 -16.27
N THR A 55 -4.21 -2.07 -15.93
CA THR A 55 -2.95 -1.75 -16.62
C THR A 55 -2.36 -2.92 -17.39
N GLY A 56 -2.84 -4.14 -17.16
CA GLY A 56 -2.25 -5.37 -17.69
C GLY A 56 -0.86 -5.67 -17.14
N LYS A 57 -0.46 -5.01 -16.04
CA LYS A 57 0.88 -5.10 -15.45
C LYS A 57 0.82 -5.79 -14.09
N ASP A 58 1.50 -6.93 -14.00
CA ASP A 58 1.79 -7.61 -12.73
C ASP A 58 3.17 -7.15 -12.24
N TYR A 59 3.21 -6.01 -11.56
CA TYR A 59 4.44 -5.54 -10.91
C TYR A 59 4.48 -5.99 -9.45
N PHE A 60 4.83 -7.26 -9.22
CA PHE A 60 5.54 -7.71 -8.01
C PHE A 60 6.59 -8.81 -8.27
N LEU A 61 6.90 -9.15 -9.52
CA LEU A 61 8.02 -10.02 -9.88
C LEU A 61 9.13 -9.21 -10.55
N ASN A 62 10.00 -8.64 -9.71
CA ASN A 62 11.45 -8.53 -9.87
C ASN A 62 12.06 -7.98 -8.57
#